data_AF-A0A2G9Y3J3-F1
#
_entry.id   AF-A0A2G9Y3J3-F1
#
_cell.length_a   1.000
_cell.length_b   1.000
_cell.length_c   1.000
_cell.angle_alpha   90.00
_cell.angle_beta   90.00
_cell.angle_gamma   90.00
#
_symmetry.space_group_name_H-M   'P 1'
#
loop_
_entity.id
_entity.type
_entity.pdbx_description
1 polymer ?
#
loop_
_entity_poly.entity_id
_entity_poly.type
_entity_poly.pdbx_seq_one_letter_code
_entity_poly.pdbx_strand_id
1 'polypeptide(L)'
;MRGIIALFLILSLCLLSCSVRETTPIIEVVPEEEVVQEEPDTVEIEVVSTVPEVQIQLAETVETKEEAFVGFSVQIGAYSNYENASRCKLEAQKRLSEEIFIEIEDSYYKVRVGRYPERVYAEGIKDKIKGFFPDAFIVEKK
;
A
#
# COMPACT_ATOMS: atom_id res chain seq x y z
N MET A 1 -46.93 -31.39 2.88
CA MET A 1 -46.59 -30.18 3.65
C MET A 1 -45.54 -30.45 4.72
N ARG A 2 -44.35 -30.95 4.34
CA ARG A 2 -43.22 -31.17 5.27
C ARG A 2 -41.85 -30.79 4.69
N GLY A 3 -41.81 -30.29 3.44
CA GLY A 3 -40.58 -29.87 2.75
C GLY A 3 -40.44 -28.37 2.53
N ILE A 4 -41.46 -27.56 2.86
CA ILE A 4 -41.41 -26.09 2.68
C ILE A 4 -40.99 -25.38 3.98
N ILE A 5 -41.14 -26.05 5.13
CA ILE A 5 -40.82 -25.48 6.46
C ILE A 5 -39.30 -25.48 6.71
N ALA A 6 -38.53 -26.34 6.04
CA ALA A 6 -37.07 -26.37 6.15
C ALA A 6 -36.36 -25.26 5.36
N LEU A 7 -37.04 -24.61 4.40
CA LEU A 7 -36.45 -23.54 3.59
C LEU A 7 -36.48 -22.17 4.30
N PHE A 8 -37.36 -21.99 5.30
CA PHE A 8 -37.47 -20.73 6.04
C PHE A 8 -36.64 -20.66 7.32
N LEU A 9 -36.11 -21.79 7.81
CA LEU A 9 -35.27 -21.82 9.02
C LEU A 9 -33.79 -21.52 8.76
N ILE A 10 -33.35 -21.43 7.50
CA ILE A 10 -31.96 -21.11 7.13
C ILE A 10 -31.79 -19.62 6.79
N LEU A 11 -32.90 -18.89 6.56
CA LEU A 11 -32.90 -17.46 6.25
C LEU A 11 -32.93 -16.55 7.51
N SER A 12 -32.86 -17.13 8.71
CA SER A 12 -32.98 -16.41 9.99
C SER A 12 -31.69 -16.45 10.85
N LEU A 13 -30.51 -16.49 10.20
CA LEU A 13 -29.21 -16.49 10.89
C LEU A 13 -28.29 -15.35 10.45
N CYS A 14 -28.85 -14.21 10.00
CA CYS A 14 -28.08 -13.08 9.47
C CYS A 14 -28.39 -11.73 10.11
N LEU A 15 -28.80 -11.67 11.37
CA LEU A 15 -28.96 -10.38 12.06
C LEU A 15 -28.38 -10.43 13.49
N LEU A 16 -27.49 -9.46 13.74
CA LEU A 16 -26.89 -9.05 15.02
C LEU A 16 -25.62 -9.79 15.48
N SER A 17 -24.55 -9.63 14.70
CA SER A 17 -23.19 -9.59 15.25
C SER A 17 -22.51 -8.27 14.84
N CYS A 18 -22.81 -7.22 15.59
CA CYS A 18 -22.05 -5.97 15.57
C CYS A 18 -21.81 -5.55 17.02
N SER A 19 -20.67 -5.97 17.59
CA SER A 19 -20.11 -5.28 18.76
C SER A 19 -18.90 -4.50 18.26
N VAL A 20 -19.14 -3.23 17.93
CA VAL A 20 -18.10 -2.22 17.75
C VAL A 20 -17.22 -2.22 19.01
N ARG A 21 -15.91 -2.48 18.84
CA ARG A 21 -14.91 -2.25 19.87
C ARG A 21 -14.21 -0.95 19.53
N GLU A 22 -14.54 0.11 20.26
CA GLU A 22 -13.75 1.34 20.26
C GLU A 22 -12.48 1.09 21.08
N THR A 23 -11.33 1.17 20.41
CA THR A 23 -10.02 1.19 21.06
C THR A 23 -9.55 2.63 21.06
N THR A 24 -9.51 3.27 22.23
CA THR A 24 -8.75 4.51 22.45
C THR A 24 -7.32 4.16 22.84
N PRO A 25 -6.29 4.51 22.04
CA PRO A 25 -4.92 4.52 22.53
C PRO A 25 -4.63 5.84 23.25
N ILE A 26 -4.44 5.75 24.57
CA ILE A 26 -3.82 6.80 25.37
C ILE A 26 -2.31 6.69 25.10
N ILE A 27 -1.75 7.65 24.38
CA ILE A 27 -0.30 7.80 24.23
C ILE A 27 0.19 8.61 25.43
N GLU A 28 0.94 7.93 26.28
CA GLU A 28 1.70 8.45 27.40
C GLU A 28 2.80 9.36 26.84
N VAL A 29 2.69 10.66 27.11
CA VAL A 29 3.73 11.65 26.80
C VAL A 29 4.77 11.56 27.90
N VAL A 30 5.86 10.85 27.63
CA VAL A 30 7.09 10.96 28.43
C VAL A 30 8.00 11.98 27.75
N PRO A 31 8.39 13.06 28.46
CA PRO A 31 9.26 14.10 27.93
C PRO A 31 10.71 13.68 28.11
N GLU A 32 11.54 13.89 27.10
CA GLU A 32 12.98 13.97 27.31
C GLU A 32 13.55 15.13 26.51
N GLU A 33 14.20 16.00 27.29
CA GLU A 33 14.79 17.29 26.97
C GLU A 33 16.05 17.13 26.14
N GLU A 34 16.33 18.08 25.26
CA GLU A 34 17.67 18.41 24.72
C GLU A 34 17.47 19.65 23.81
N VAL A 35 18.23 20.75 23.78
CA VAL A 35 19.48 21.21 24.40
C VAL A 35 19.43 22.76 24.41
N VAL A 36 19.96 23.37 25.47
CA VAL A 36 20.17 24.83 25.59
C VAL A 36 21.45 25.24 24.84
N GLN A 37 21.25 26.14 23.87
CA GLN A 37 22.00 27.36 23.50
C GLN A 37 23.51 27.45 23.76
N GLU A 38 24.25 27.86 22.72
CA GLU A 38 25.11 29.07 22.76
C GLU A 38 25.11 29.76 21.37
N GLU A 39 24.72 31.03 21.32
CA GLU A 39 25.05 32.01 20.27
C GLU A 39 26.34 32.78 20.70
N PRO A 40 26.81 33.87 20.06
CA PRO A 40 26.65 34.40 18.70
C PRO A 40 28.01 34.78 18.05
N ASP A 41 28.07 34.97 16.72
CA ASP A 41 28.78 36.16 16.23
C ASP A 41 28.30 36.59 14.83
N THR A 42 28.30 37.90 14.70
CA THR A 42 27.62 38.80 13.78
C THR A 42 28.26 38.87 12.39
N VAL A 43 27.46 38.75 11.31
CA VAL A 43 27.73 39.47 10.05
C VAL A 43 26.43 40.02 9.50
N GLU A 44 26.36 41.35 9.46
CA GLU A 44 25.31 42.15 8.85
C GLU A 44 25.31 41.95 7.32
N ILE A 45 24.19 41.51 6.75
CA ILE A 45 23.90 41.74 5.33
C ILE A 45 22.50 42.34 5.24
N GLU A 46 22.48 43.58 4.79
CA GLU A 46 21.30 44.37 4.48
C GLU A 46 20.44 43.74 3.37
N VAL A 47 19.13 43.69 3.64
CA VAL A 47 17.99 43.96 2.75
C VAL A 47 18.03 43.38 1.33
N VAL A 48 17.08 42.49 1.01
CA VAL A 48 16.06 42.70 -0.04
C VAL A 48 15.04 41.55 -0.02
N SER A 49 13.77 41.96 0.04
CA SER A 49 12.56 41.15 -0.05
C SER A 49 12.49 40.30 -1.32
N THR A 50 12.33 38.98 -1.19
CA THR A 50 11.38 38.19 -1.99
C THR A 50 11.01 36.89 -1.25
N VAL A 51 9.72 36.64 -1.09
CA VAL A 51 9.16 35.37 -0.60
C VAL A 51 9.53 34.26 -1.61
N PRO A 52 10.19 33.15 -1.22
CA PRO A 52 10.35 32.04 -2.14
C PRO A 52 9.03 31.28 -2.22
N GLU A 53 8.37 31.44 -3.36
CA GLU A 53 7.25 30.63 -3.83
C GLU A 53 7.68 29.16 -3.87
N VAL A 54 7.09 28.33 -3.00
CA VAL A 54 7.29 26.89 -2.98
C VAL A 54 6.63 26.31 -4.23
N GLN A 55 7.45 26.05 -5.25
CA GLN A 55 7.03 25.37 -6.47
C GLN A 55 6.73 23.91 -6.14
N ILE A 56 5.45 23.55 -6.14
CA ILE A 56 5.01 22.15 -6.15
C ILE A 56 5.41 21.57 -7.50
N GLN A 57 6.51 20.82 -7.52
CA GLN A 57 6.93 20.06 -8.70
C GLN A 57 5.92 18.95 -8.94
N LEU A 58 5.07 19.16 -9.96
CA LEU A 58 4.19 18.17 -10.53
C LEU A 58 5.03 16.99 -11.00
N ALA A 59 4.95 15.86 -10.29
CA ALA A 59 5.72 14.66 -10.61
C ALA A 59 5.45 14.24 -12.06
N GLU A 60 6.52 14.31 -12.85
CA GLU A 60 6.62 13.92 -14.24
C GLU A 60 6.15 12.45 -14.39
N THR A 61 5.10 12.24 -15.18
CA THR A 61 4.61 10.90 -15.50
C THR A 61 5.59 10.30 -16.50
N VAL A 62 6.56 9.53 -16.01
CA VAL A 62 7.43 8.71 -16.83
C VAL A 62 6.59 7.57 -17.40
N GLU A 63 6.12 7.71 -18.63
CA GLU A 63 5.61 6.59 -19.43
C GLU A 63 6.78 5.61 -19.67
N THR A 64 6.94 4.68 -18.73
CA THR A 64 7.84 3.56 -18.88
C THR A 64 7.17 2.58 -19.82
N LYS A 65 7.68 2.47 -21.04
CA LYS A 65 7.33 1.40 -21.98
C LYS A 65 7.64 0.06 -21.32
N GLU A 66 6.61 -0.57 -20.73
CA GLU A 66 6.74 -1.89 -20.11
C GLU A 66 7.11 -2.91 -21.18
N GLU A 67 8.29 -3.51 -21.06
CA GLU A 67 8.62 -4.68 -21.87
C GLU A 67 7.74 -5.86 -21.47
N ALA A 68 7.25 -6.61 -22.47
CA ALA A 68 6.40 -7.76 -22.26
C ALA A 68 7.17 -8.88 -21.55
N PHE A 69 6.95 -9.03 -20.25
CA PHE A 69 7.49 -10.11 -19.44
C PHE A 69 6.60 -11.36 -19.53
N VAL A 70 7.21 -12.53 -19.77
CA VAL A 70 6.57 -13.85 -19.69
C VAL A 70 7.11 -14.58 -18.46
N GLY A 71 6.22 -15.06 -17.59
CA GLY A 71 6.58 -15.72 -16.33
C GLY A 71 5.54 -15.53 -15.24
N PHE A 72 5.99 -15.41 -13.99
CA PHE A 72 5.15 -15.36 -12.81
C PHE A 72 5.38 -14.08 -12.00
N SER A 73 4.34 -13.58 -11.35
CA SER A 73 4.41 -12.46 -10.40
C SER A 73 3.47 -12.73 -9.24
N VAL A 74 3.66 -12.05 -8.11
CA VAL A 74 2.74 -12.14 -6.97
C VAL A 74 1.87 -10.89 -6.94
N GLN A 75 0.57 -11.04 -7.17
CA GLN A 75 -0.38 -9.94 -7.05
C GLN A 75 -0.78 -9.76 -5.59
N ILE A 76 -0.65 -8.52 -5.08
CA ILE A 76 -0.96 -8.15 -3.69
C ILE A 76 -2.15 -7.20 -3.57
N GLY A 77 -2.68 -6.72 -4.69
CA GLY A 77 -3.87 -5.88 -4.71
C GLY A 77 -4.36 -5.56 -6.12
N ALA A 78 -5.62 -5.17 -6.21
CA ALA A 78 -6.24 -4.64 -7.42
C ALA A 78 -7.17 -3.49 -7.04
N TYR A 79 -6.98 -2.34 -7.69
CA TYR A 79 -7.67 -1.10 -7.32
C TYR A 79 -8.34 -0.46 -8.54
N SER A 80 -9.47 0.20 -8.32
CA SER A 80 -10.21 0.92 -9.37
C SER A 80 -9.63 2.29 -9.70
N ASN A 81 -8.72 2.81 -8.87
CA ASN A 81 -8.04 4.08 -9.10
C ASN A 81 -6.54 3.95 -8.80
N TYR A 82 -5.76 4.79 -9.48
CA TYR A 82 -4.31 4.78 -9.40
C TYR A 82 -3.78 5.18 -8.02
N GLU A 83 -4.44 6.13 -7.34
CA GLU A 83 -3.99 6.63 -6.04
C GLU A 83 -3.93 5.52 -4.98
N ASN A 84 -4.97 4.68 -4.91
CA ASN A 84 -5.01 3.54 -4.00
C ASN A 84 -3.95 2.48 -4.36
N ALA A 85 -3.76 2.20 -5.65
CA ALA A 85 -2.70 1.28 -6.10
C ALA A 85 -1.31 1.82 -5.76
N SER A 86 -1.09 3.12 -5.94
CA SER A 86 0.17 3.81 -5.61
C SER A 86 0.47 3.74 -4.12
N ARG A 87 -0.53 3.99 -3.26
CA ARG A 87 -0.39 3.81 -1.80
C ARG A 87 -0.01 2.37 -1.44
N CYS A 88 -0.67 1.38 -2.04
CA CYS A 88 -0.32 -0.03 -1.83
C CYS A 88 1.10 -0.36 -2.28
N LYS A 89 1.52 0.14 -3.45
CA LYS A 89 2.89 0.00 -3.95
C LYS A 89 3.91 0.59 -2.97
N LEU A 90 3.68 1.82 -2.48
CA LEU A 90 4.58 2.48 -1.53
C LEU A 90 4.68 1.70 -0.20
N GLU A 91 3.55 1.20 0.32
CA GLU A 91 3.56 0.37 1.53
C GLU A 91 4.31 -0.96 1.33
N ALA A 92 4.18 -1.57 0.14
CA ALA A 92 4.95 -2.76 -0.21
C ALA A 92 6.45 -2.47 -0.33
N GLN A 93 6.83 -1.35 -0.96
CA GLN A 93 8.23 -0.92 -1.11
C GLN A 93 8.92 -0.64 0.23
N LYS A 94 8.18 -0.21 1.26
CA LYS A 94 8.74 -0.05 2.62
C LYS A 94 9.10 -1.37 3.29
N ARG A 95 8.46 -2.47 2.88
CA ARG A 95 8.55 -3.79 3.54
C ARG A 95 9.35 -4.80 2.74
N LEU A 96 9.41 -4.64 1.43
CA LEU A 96 9.92 -5.62 0.48
C LEU A 96 11.09 -5.04 -0.31
N SER A 97 12.11 -5.87 -0.50
CA SER A 97 13.25 -5.58 -1.40
C SER A 97 12.95 -5.89 -2.86
N GLU A 98 11.88 -6.63 -3.13
CA GLU A 98 11.47 -7.03 -4.48
C GLU A 98 10.96 -5.83 -5.29
N GLU A 99 11.04 -5.92 -6.61
CA GLU A 99 10.42 -4.94 -7.49
C GLU A 99 8.90 -4.90 -7.27
N ILE A 100 8.34 -3.69 -7.09
CA ILE A 100 6.89 -3.48 -6.99
C ILE A 100 6.43 -2.60 -8.15
N PHE A 101 5.50 -3.09 -8.94
CA PHE A 101 4.97 -2.38 -10.11
C PHE A 101 3.44 -2.40 -10.14
N ILE A 102 2.89 -1.45 -10.90
CA ILE A 102 1.46 -1.33 -11.14
C ILE A 102 1.23 -1.60 -12.62
N GLU A 103 0.44 -2.62 -12.91
CA GLU A 103 0.05 -3.00 -14.27
C GLU A 103 -1.45 -2.74 -14.45
N ILE A 104 -1.83 -2.16 -15.59
CA ILE A 104 -3.24 -1.90 -15.90
C ILE A 104 -3.81 -3.10 -16.66
N GLU A 105 -4.76 -3.79 -16.06
CA GLU A 105 -5.43 -4.97 -16.64
C GLU A 105 -6.91 -4.93 -16.29
N ASP A 106 -7.79 -5.11 -17.30
CA ASP A 106 -9.25 -5.08 -17.15
C ASP A 106 -9.81 -3.84 -16.46
N SER A 107 -9.25 -2.66 -16.75
CA SER A 107 -9.61 -1.38 -16.10
C SER A 107 -9.29 -1.30 -14.60
N TYR A 108 -8.45 -2.21 -14.08
CA TYR A 108 -7.92 -2.15 -12.71
C TYR A 108 -6.41 -1.91 -12.71
N TYR A 109 -5.95 -1.22 -11.68
CA TYR A 109 -4.54 -1.05 -11.35
C TYR A 109 -4.11 -2.23 -10.46
N LYS A 110 -3.45 -3.23 -11.05
CA LYS A 110 -2.95 -4.43 -10.36
C LYS A 110 -1.58 -4.14 -9.76
N VAL A 111 -1.43 -4.32 -8.45
CA VAL A 111 -0.13 -4.17 -7.77
C VAL A 111 0.53 -5.53 -7.69
N ARG A 112 1.71 -5.66 -8.30
CA ARG A 112 2.45 -6.92 -8.45
C ARG A 112 3.86 -6.81 -7.87
N VAL A 113 4.33 -7.93 -7.34
CA VAL A 113 5.64 -8.11 -6.71
C VAL A 113 6.47 -9.06 -7.56
N GLY A 114 7.59 -8.55 -8.04
CA GLY A 114 8.61 -9.25 -8.79
C GLY A 114 8.15 -9.83 -10.13
N ARG A 115 9.15 -10.26 -10.90
CA ARG A 115 9.00 -10.92 -12.19
C ARG A 115 9.89 -12.16 -12.18
N TYR A 116 9.27 -13.33 -12.06
CA TYR A 116 9.95 -14.59 -11.80
C TYR A 116 9.78 -15.55 -12.99
N PRO A 117 10.86 -16.13 -13.54
CA PRO A 117 10.75 -17.05 -14.68
C PRO A 117 10.08 -18.37 -14.31
N GLU A 118 10.18 -18.79 -13.05
CA GLU A 118 9.61 -20.05 -12.56
C GLU A 118 8.66 -19.81 -11.39
N ARG A 119 7.58 -20.59 -11.33
CA ARG A 119 6.54 -20.50 -10.30
C ARG A 119 7.10 -20.65 -8.88
N VAL A 120 8.10 -21.51 -8.68
CA VAL A 120 8.68 -21.79 -7.36
C VAL A 120 9.26 -20.54 -6.69
N TYR A 121 9.85 -19.61 -7.46
CA TYR A 121 10.36 -18.35 -6.91
C TYR A 121 9.20 -17.44 -6.45
N ALA A 122 8.12 -17.37 -7.25
CA ALA A 122 6.92 -16.62 -6.87
C ALA A 122 6.23 -17.22 -5.63
N GLU A 123 6.26 -18.55 -5.46
CA GLU A 123 5.74 -19.23 -4.26
C GLU A 123 6.53 -18.83 -3.01
N GLY A 124 7.86 -18.88 -3.08
CA GLY A 124 8.72 -18.44 -1.97
C GLY A 124 8.44 -17.00 -1.54
N ILE A 125 8.21 -16.10 -2.51
CA ILE A 125 7.89 -14.70 -2.23
C ILE A 125 6.49 -14.55 -1.66
N LYS A 126 5.47 -15.22 -2.24
CA LYS A 126 4.10 -15.21 -1.71
C LYS A 126 4.08 -15.64 -0.24
N ASP A 127 4.79 -16.71 0.10
CA ASP A 127 4.82 -17.23 1.47
C ASP A 127 5.55 -16.28 2.43
N LYS A 128 6.63 -15.64 1.98
CA LYS A 128 7.36 -14.60 2.74
C LYS A 128 6.49 -13.39 3.05
N ILE A 129 5.63 -12.96 2.13
CA ILE A 129 4.85 -11.72 2.27
C ILE A 129 3.46 -11.91 2.88
N LYS A 130 3.00 -13.15 3.06
CA LYS A 130 1.64 -13.49 3.52
C LYS A 130 1.27 -12.85 4.87
N GLY A 131 2.24 -12.59 5.74
CA GLY A 131 2.01 -11.89 7.01
C GLY A 131 1.58 -10.42 6.86
N PHE A 132 1.93 -9.78 5.75
CA PHE A 132 1.58 -8.39 5.44
C PHE A 132 0.49 -8.28 4.37
N PHE A 133 0.51 -9.19 3.41
CA PHE A 133 -0.43 -9.27 2.28
C PHE A 133 -1.08 -10.66 2.28
N PRO A 134 -2.11 -10.89 3.12
CA PRO A 134 -2.69 -12.22 3.31
C PRO A 134 -3.42 -12.74 2.07
N ASP A 135 -3.95 -11.84 1.25
CA ASP A 135 -4.67 -12.15 0.02
C ASP A 135 -3.76 -12.25 -1.21
N ALA A 136 -2.43 -12.30 -1.00
CA ALA A 136 -1.46 -12.40 -2.08
C ALA A 136 -1.57 -13.73 -2.83
N PHE A 137 -1.55 -13.68 -4.17
CA PHE A 137 -1.62 -14.86 -5.02
C PHE A 137 -0.71 -14.74 -6.25
N ILE A 138 -0.36 -15.87 -6.84
CA ILE A 138 0.52 -15.93 -8.01
C ILE A 138 -0.29 -15.75 -9.29
N VAL A 139 0.18 -14.88 -10.17
CA VAL A 139 -0.32 -14.67 -11.53
C VAL A 139 0.73 -15.12 -12.53
N GLU A 140 0.29 -15.78 -13.60
CA GLU A 140 1.14 -16.19 -14.72
C GLU A 140 0.84 -15.32 -15.94
N LYS A 141 1.89 -14.76 -16.55
CA LYS A 141 1.84 -13.94 -17.76
C LYS A 141 2.44 -14.75 -18.91
N LYS A 142 1.66 -14.89 -19.99
CA LYS A 142 1.97 -15.70 -21.17
C LYS A 142 2.13 -14.84 -22.42
#